data_AF-A0AAW1BKC6-F1
#
_entry.id   AF-A0AAW1BKC6-F1
#
_cell.length_a   1.000
_cell.length_b   1.000
_cell.length_c   1.000
_cell.angle_alpha   90.00
_cell.angle_beta   90.00
_cell.angle_gamma   90.00
#
_symmetry.space_group_name_H-M   'P 1'
#
loop_
_entity.id
_entity.type
_entity.pdbx_description
1 polymer ?
#
loop_
_entity_poly.entity_id
_entity_poly.type
_entity_poly.pdbx_seq_one_letter_code
_entity_poly.pdbx_strand_id
1 'polypeptide(L)'
;MAALSKSIPHNCYEIGHTWHPHCGRAFVHITQGAFGESLRIYGTLYLIAAILRKRKCDYYLNKLLPEILQSTSFLTANGSLYILFFCVLRRILGKYYFWSPGFGAALPASYMAILIERKSRLMLFSSLAALYSRRRHKRGQK
;
A
#
# COMPACT_ATOMS: atom_id res chain seq x y z
N MET A 1 -27.39 -5.08 -20.95
CA MET A 1 -26.10 -4.36 -20.77
C MET A 1 -26.27 -2.83 -20.94
N ALA A 2 -27.17 -2.20 -20.19
CA ALA A 2 -27.45 -0.75 -20.31
C ALA A 2 -27.17 0.06 -19.02
N ALA A 3 -26.81 -0.61 -17.92
CA ALA A 3 -26.53 0.06 -16.63
C ALA A 3 -25.10 0.62 -16.55
N LEU A 4 -24.18 0.15 -17.41
CA LEU A 4 -22.75 0.48 -17.33
C LEU A 4 -22.41 1.86 -17.94
N SER A 5 -23.20 2.32 -18.90
CA SER A 5 -23.06 3.61 -19.58
C SER A 5 -23.86 4.74 -18.94
N LYS A 6 -24.68 4.45 -17.92
CA LYS A 6 -25.48 5.47 -17.24
C LYS A 6 -24.54 6.42 -16.51
N SER A 7 -24.39 7.64 -17.06
CA SER A 7 -23.53 8.66 -16.48
C SER A 7 -24.22 9.29 -15.28
N ILE A 8 -23.51 9.33 -14.16
CA ILE A 8 -23.96 9.96 -12.93
C ILE A 8 -23.36 11.39 -12.91
N PRO A 9 -24.19 12.46 -12.89
CA PRO A 9 -23.72 13.84 -12.95
C PRO A 9 -23.23 14.38 -11.59
N HIS A 10 -22.78 13.52 -10.67
CA HIS A 10 -22.30 13.94 -9.35
C HIS A 10 -20.83 14.32 -9.39
N ASN A 11 -20.37 15.15 -8.46
CA ASN A 11 -18.97 15.57 -8.35
C ASN A 11 -18.06 14.53 -7.67
N CYS A 12 -16.74 14.62 -7.89
CA CYS A 12 -15.76 13.75 -7.19
C CYS A 12 -15.85 13.90 -5.66
N TYR A 13 -16.11 15.14 -5.24
CA TYR A 13 -16.40 15.50 -3.86
C TYR A 13 -17.62 14.78 -3.31
N GLU A 14 -18.73 14.72 -4.06
CA GLU A 14 -20.01 14.15 -3.57
C GLU A 14 -19.97 12.63 -3.40
N ILE A 15 -19.12 11.94 -4.18
CA ILE A 15 -19.08 10.48 -4.21
C ILE A 15 -17.86 9.90 -3.49
N GLY A 16 -16.67 10.48 -3.71
CA GLY A 16 -15.41 9.82 -3.38
C GLY A 16 -14.55 10.52 -2.33
N HIS A 17 -14.63 11.85 -2.20
CA HIS A 17 -13.84 12.59 -1.22
C HIS A 17 -14.62 13.74 -0.55
N THR A 18 -15.72 13.38 0.09
CA THR A 18 -16.67 14.31 0.75
C THR A 18 -16.06 15.13 1.88
N TRP A 19 -14.86 14.78 2.36
CA TRP A 19 -14.17 15.51 3.44
C TRP A 19 -13.40 16.74 2.98
N HIS A 20 -13.05 16.86 1.69
CA HIS A 20 -12.34 18.04 1.20
C HIS A 20 -12.64 18.33 -0.28
N PRO A 21 -12.99 19.56 -0.68
CA PRO A 21 -13.41 19.87 -2.05
C PRO A 21 -12.27 19.75 -3.08
N HIS A 22 -11.03 19.98 -2.65
CA HIS A 22 -9.86 19.82 -3.52
C HIS A 22 -9.31 18.39 -3.48
N CYS A 23 -9.26 17.72 -4.63
CA CYS A 23 -8.78 16.34 -4.77
C CYS A 23 -7.35 16.13 -4.25
N GLY A 24 -6.45 17.09 -4.49
CA GLY A 24 -5.04 16.99 -4.05
C GLY A 24 -4.90 17.02 -2.52
N ARG A 25 -5.61 17.92 -1.85
CA ARG A 25 -5.63 17.94 -0.37
C ARG A 25 -6.38 16.73 0.19
N ALA A 26 -7.44 16.27 -0.46
CA ALA A 26 -8.14 15.05 -0.06
C ALA A 26 -7.20 13.83 -0.10
N PHE A 27 -6.37 13.72 -1.15
CA PHE A 27 -5.34 12.69 -1.30
C PHE A 27 -4.26 12.78 -0.21
N VAL A 28 -3.74 13.98 0.07
CA VAL A 28 -2.74 14.14 1.14
C VAL A 28 -3.34 13.78 2.50
N HIS A 29 -4.57 14.21 2.77
CA HIS A 29 -5.25 13.96 4.04
C HIS A 29 -5.50 12.45 4.26
N ILE A 30 -5.98 11.73 3.24
CA ILE A 30 -6.15 10.27 3.36
C ILE A 30 -4.80 9.57 3.50
N THR A 31 -3.76 10.03 2.80
CA THR A 31 -2.43 9.43 2.87
C THR A 31 -1.86 9.59 4.28
N GLN A 32 -1.96 10.78 4.87
CA GLN A 32 -1.50 11.05 6.23
C GLN A 32 -2.30 10.26 7.28
N GLY A 33 -3.63 10.24 7.16
CA GLY A 33 -4.49 9.48 8.06
C GLY A 33 -4.24 7.97 7.98
N ALA A 34 -4.20 7.42 6.76
CA ALA A 34 -3.95 6.00 6.54
C ALA A 34 -2.54 5.59 7.00
N PHE A 35 -1.53 6.45 6.77
CA PHE A 35 -0.17 6.21 7.26
C PHE A 35 -0.09 6.22 8.79
N GLY A 36 -0.75 7.18 9.45
CA GLY A 36 -0.80 7.26 10.91
C GLY A 36 -1.49 6.05 11.54
N GLU A 37 -2.66 5.67 11.03
CA GLU A 37 -3.42 4.53 11.57
C GLU A 37 -2.73 3.19 11.29
N SER A 38 -2.14 3.01 10.11
CA SER A 38 -1.35 1.81 9.83
C SER A 38 -0.12 1.72 10.73
N LEU A 39 0.60 2.82 10.97
CA LEU A 39 1.69 2.85 11.94
C LEU A 39 1.23 2.51 13.36
N ARG A 40 0.03 2.93 13.79
CA ARG A 40 -0.51 2.55 15.10
C ARG A 40 -0.82 1.07 15.19
N ILE A 41 -1.48 0.50 14.18
CA ILE A 41 -1.83 -0.93 14.14
C ILE A 41 -0.56 -1.79 14.15
N TYR A 42 0.35 -1.55 13.20
CA TYR A 42 1.59 -2.30 13.11
C TYR A 42 2.48 -2.00 14.32
N GLY A 43 2.65 -0.74 14.69
CA GLY A 43 3.46 -0.34 15.85
C GLY A 43 3.04 -1.04 17.14
N THR A 44 1.74 -1.18 17.40
CA THR A 44 1.24 -1.87 18.59
C THR A 44 1.55 -3.36 18.54
N LEU A 45 1.29 -4.03 17.41
CA LEU A 45 1.62 -5.45 17.22
C LEU A 45 3.12 -5.72 17.43
N TYR A 46 3.95 -4.83 16.92
CA TYR A 46 5.39 -4.97 17.02
C TYR A 46 5.94 -4.61 18.41
N LEU A 47 5.30 -3.71 19.14
CA LEU A 47 5.60 -3.44 20.54
C LEU A 47 5.32 -4.66 21.41
N ILE A 48 4.18 -5.33 21.20
CA ILE A 48 3.84 -6.60 21.88
C ILE A 48 4.88 -7.68 21.52
N ALA A 49 5.21 -7.82 20.24
CA ALA A 49 6.24 -8.76 19.78
C ALA A 49 7.62 -8.43 20.38
N ALA A 50 7.92 -7.15 20.61
CA ALA A 50 9.17 -6.73 21.22
C ALA A 50 9.25 -7.16 22.69
N ILE A 51 8.19 -6.93 23.46
CA ILE A 51 8.08 -7.36 24.86
C ILE A 51 8.25 -8.88 24.99
N LEU A 52 7.58 -9.66 24.15
CA LEU A 52 7.63 -11.13 24.18
C LEU A 52 9.00 -11.69 23.82
N ARG A 53 9.75 -11.03 22.92
CA ARG A 53 10.97 -11.62 22.34
C ARG A 53 12.27 -11.22 23.04
N LYS A 54 12.25 -10.21 23.95
CA LYS A 54 13.42 -9.68 24.69
C LYS A 54 14.72 -9.64 23.86
N ARG A 55 14.66 -9.15 22.62
CA ARG A 55 15.83 -9.06 21.72
C ARG A 55 16.52 -7.69 21.84
N LYS A 56 17.76 -7.59 21.35
CA LYS A 56 18.51 -6.33 21.27
C LYS A 56 17.84 -5.32 20.32
N CYS A 57 17.92 -4.02 20.64
CA CYS A 57 17.35 -2.93 19.85
C CYS A 57 17.75 -2.96 18.36
N ASP A 58 18.98 -3.36 18.06
CA ASP A 58 19.51 -3.43 16.70
C ASP A 58 18.71 -4.36 15.78
N TYR A 59 18.11 -5.40 16.32
CA TYR A 59 17.27 -6.32 15.55
C TYR A 59 15.95 -5.65 15.13
N TYR A 60 15.38 -4.81 15.99
CA TYR A 60 14.12 -4.14 15.69
C TYR A 60 14.31 -3.03 14.65
N LEU A 61 15.39 -2.24 14.74
CA LEU A 61 15.67 -1.18 13.78
C LEU A 61 15.99 -1.74 12.38
N ASN A 62 16.84 -2.78 12.29
CA ASN A 62 17.33 -3.25 10.99
C ASN A 62 16.35 -4.17 10.25
N LYS A 63 15.43 -4.84 10.95
CA LYS A 63 14.54 -5.83 10.34
C LYS A 63 13.07 -5.50 10.49
N LEU A 64 12.65 -5.05 11.66
CA LEU A 64 11.25 -4.79 11.94
C LEU A 64 10.75 -3.51 11.29
N LEU A 65 11.55 -2.44 11.40
CA LEU A 65 11.24 -1.12 10.87
C LEU A 65 11.00 -1.15 9.34
N PRO A 66 11.85 -1.77 8.51
CA PRO A 66 11.57 -1.89 7.08
C PRO A 66 10.35 -2.78 6.78
N GLU A 67 10.08 -3.83 7.55
CA GLU A 67 8.88 -4.67 7.40
C GLU A 67 7.59 -3.90 7.71
N ILE A 68 7.60 -3.07 8.76
CA ILE A 68 6.50 -2.16 9.13
C ILE A 68 6.27 -1.15 8.02
N LEU A 69 7.32 -0.44 7.61
CA LEU A 69 7.22 0.59 6.59
C LEU A 69 6.75 0.01 5.26
N GLN A 70 7.18 -1.21 4.92
CA GLN A 70 6.70 -1.90 3.73
C GLN A 70 5.20 -2.17 3.80
N SER A 71 4.72 -2.78 4.88
CA SER A 71 3.29 -3.11 5.05
C SER A 71 2.42 -1.85 5.12
N THR A 72 2.90 -0.84 5.84
CA THR A 72 2.27 0.49 5.97
C THR A 72 2.21 1.20 4.62
N SER A 73 3.30 1.17 3.86
CA SER A 73 3.37 1.79 2.53
C SER A 73 2.45 1.11 1.53
N PHE A 74 2.32 -0.22 1.56
CA PHE A 74 1.40 -0.96 0.70
C PHE A 74 -0.06 -0.58 0.99
N LEU A 75 -0.46 -0.64 2.26
CA LEU A 75 -1.84 -0.35 2.66
C LEU A 75 -2.20 1.12 2.38
N THR A 76 -1.29 2.02 2.73
CA THR A 76 -1.44 3.47 2.49
C THR A 76 -1.48 3.77 0.99
N ALA A 77 -0.59 3.19 0.20
CA ALA A 77 -0.56 3.38 -1.25
C ALA A 77 -1.82 2.85 -1.92
N ASN A 78 -2.34 1.69 -1.50
CA ASN A 78 -3.57 1.14 -2.08
C ASN A 78 -4.76 2.09 -1.88
N GLY A 79 -5.02 2.51 -0.64
CA GLY A 79 -6.14 3.41 -0.33
C GLY A 79 -5.98 4.81 -0.92
N SER A 80 -4.77 5.38 -0.86
CA SER A 80 -4.50 6.72 -1.40
C SER A 80 -4.55 6.76 -2.93
N LEU A 81 -3.96 5.78 -3.61
CA LEU A 81 -4.00 5.68 -5.07
C LEU A 81 -5.40 5.40 -5.58
N TYR A 82 -6.23 4.67 -4.84
CA TYR A 82 -7.64 4.50 -5.19
C TYR A 82 -8.36 5.85 -5.31
N ILE A 83 -8.23 6.72 -4.30
CA ILE A 83 -8.83 8.06 -4.33
C ILE A 83 -8.21 8.94 -5.41
N LEU A 84 -6.89 8.82 -5.65
CA LEU A 84 -6.20 9.53 -6.72
C LEU A 84 -6.77 9.14 -8.10
N PHE A 85 -6.80 7.84 -8.41
CA PHE A 85 -7.31 7.33 -9.69
C PHE A 85 -8.79 7.62 -9.84
N PHE A 86 -9.58 7.57 -8.76
CA PHE A 86 -10.99 7.97 -8.77
C PHE A 86 -11.19 9.43 -9.23
N CYS A 87 -10.31 10.34 -8.81
CA CYS A 87 -10.35 11.74 -9.21
C CYS A 87 -9.80 11.97 -10.62
N VAL A 88 -8.70 11.30 -10.98
CA VAL A 88 -8.05 11.42 -12.29
C VAL A 88 -8.96 10.86 -13.40
N LEU A 89 -9.60 9.72 -13.17
CA LEU A 89 -10.50 9.08 -14.11
C LEU A 89 -11.71 9.97 -14.41
N ARG A 90 -12.24 10.68 -13.40
CA ARG A 90 -13.27 11.73 -13.61
C ARG A 90 -12.75 12.85 -14.50
N ARG A 91 -11.53 13.34 -14.29
CA ARG A 91 -10.97 14.43 -15.13
C ARG A 91 -10.80 14.00 -16.58
N ILE A 92 -10.43 12.74 -16.82
CA ILE A 92 -10.26 12.19 -18.17
C ILE A 92 -11.62 11.98 -18.86
N LEU A 93 -12.60 11.41 -18.14
CA LEU A 93 -13.90 11.05 -18.72
C LEU A 93 -14.95 12.18 -18.65
N GLY A 94 -14.72 13.22 -17.85
CA GLY A 94 -15.66 14.32 -17.58
C GLY A 94 -16.89 13.94 -16.73
N LYS A 95 -17.26 12.65 -16.68
CA LYS A 95 -18.44 12.12 -15.97
C LYS A 95 -18.09 10.82 -15.23
N TYR A 96 -18.90 10.47 -14.23
CA TYR A 96 -18.81 9.17 -13.58
C TYR A 96 -19.68 8.15 -14.31
N TYR A 97 -19.08 7.01 -14.64
CA TYR A 97 -19.78 5.82 -15.12
C TYR A 97 -19.83 4.79 -13.99
N PHE A 98 -20.84 3.92 -13.97
CA PHE A 98 -20.99 2.92 -12.90
C PHE A 98 -19.75 2.02 -12.70
N TRP A 99 -19.00 1.74 -13.76
CA TRP A 99 -17.78 0.92 -13.72
C TRP A 99 -16.52 1.70 -13.31
N SER A 100 -16.58 3.03 -13.36
CA SER A 100 -15.42 3.90 -13.14
C SER A 100 -14.90 3.90 -11.69
N PRO A 101 -15.73 3.89 -10.63
CA PRO A 101 -15.26 3.77 -9.25
C PRO A 101 -14.68 2.40 -8.97
N GLY A 102 -15.38 1.34 -9.40
CA GLY A 102 -15.00 -0.03 -9.09
C GLY A 102 -13.74 -0.43 -9.84
N PHE A 103 -13.89 -0.82 -11.09
CA PHE A 103 -12.77 -1.35 -11.86
C PHE A 103 -11.82 -0.25 -12.35
N GLY A 104 -12.35 0.90 -12.74
CA GLY A 104 -11.54 1.98 -13.32
C GLY A 104 -10.52 2.56 -12.34
N ALA A 105 -10.87 2.71 -11.05
CA ALA A 105 -9.97 3.22 -10.04
C ALA A 105 -9.28 2.09 -9.22
N ALA A 106 -9.97 0.99 -8.89
CA ALA A 106 -9.40 -0.03 -8.01
C ALA A 106 -8.36 -0.93 -8.69
N LEU A 107 -8.51 -1.25 -9.98
CA LEU A 107 -7.52 -2.06 -10.71
C LEU A 107 -6.15 -1.36 -10.81
N PRO A 108 -6.04 -0.10 -11.29
CA PRO A 108 -4.75 0.57 -11.35
C PRO A 108 -4.19 0.87 -9.96
N ALA A 109 -5.04 1.19 -8.97
CA ALA A 109 -4.61 1.39 -7.59
C ALA A 109 -3.97 0.12 -7.01
N SER A 110 -4.64 -1.02 -7.14
CA SER A 110 -4.15 -2.31 -6.64
C SER A 110 -2.91 -2.76 -7.39
N TYR A 111 -2.85 -2.56 -8.71
CA TYR A 111 -1.67 -2.89 -9.51
C TYR A 111 -0.44 -2.09 -9.07
N MET A 112 -0.59 -0.77 -8.89
CA MET A 112 0.49 0.09 -8.39
C MET A 112 0.89 -0.27 -6.95
N ALA A 113 -0.07 -0.57 -6.07
CA ALA A 113 0.22 -1.01 -4.72
C ALA A 113 1.03 -2.32 -4.71
N ILE A 114 0.67 -3.29 -5.56
CA ILE A 114 1.42 -4.55 -5.70
C ILE A 114 2.85 -4.31 -6.21
N LEU A 115 3.07 -3.34 -7.10
CA LEU A 115 4.42 -2.98 -7.54
C LEU A 115 5.27 -2.39 -6.41
N ILE A 116 4.65 -1.59 -5.53
CA ILE A 116 5.31 -1.04 -4.33
C ILE A 116 5.69 -2.17 -3.37
N GLU A 117 4.79 -3.12 -3.14
CA GLU A 117 5.06 -4.28 -2.28
C GLU A 117 6.14 -5.20 -2.87
N ARG A 118 6.13 -5.46 -4.18
CA ARG A 118 7.04 -6.42 -4.83
C ARG A 118 8.50 -5.98 -4.93
N LYS A 119 8.87 -4.75 -4.57
CA LYS A 119 10.27 -4.29 -4.67
C LYS A 119 11.25 -5.07 -3.76
N SER A 120 10.77 -5.76 -2.72
CA SER A 120 11.63 -6.52 -1.79
C SER A 120 12.02 -7.94 -2.26
N ARG A 121 11.44 -8.48 -3.36
CA ARG A 121 11.86 -9.79 -3.90
C ARG A 121 13.09 -9.76 -4.81
N LEU A 122 13.58 -8.57 -5.20
CA LEU A 122 14.93 -8.42 -5.76
C LEU A 122 16.02 -8.53 -4.68
N MET A 123 15.72 -8.16 -3.43
CA MET A 123 16.61 -8.43 -2.28
C MET A 123 16.50 -9.87 -1.76
N LEU A 124 15.38 -10.57 -2.00
CA LEU A 124 15.23 -11.97 -1.60
C LEU A 124 16.10 -12.92 -2.45
N PHE A 125 16.48 -12.54 -3.67
CA PHE A 125 17.55 -13.24 -4.39
C PHE A 125 18.87 -13.20 -3.62
N SER A 126 19.18 -12.10 -2.91
CA SER A 126 20.37 -12.02 -2.08
C SER A 126 20.27 -12.85 -0.79
N SER A 127 19.11 -12.96 -0.16
CA SER A 127 18.97 -13.70 1.11
C SER A 127 18.82 -15.21 0.90
N LEU A 128 18.16 -15.64 -0.18
CA LEU A 128 18.16 -17.05 -0.62
C LEU A 128 19.53 -17.46 -1.19
N ALA A 129 20.23 -16.58 -1.91
CA ALA A 129 21.63 -16.83 -2.30
C ALA A 129 22.57 -16.87 -1.08
N ALA A 130 22.35 -16.04 -0.05
CA ALA A 130 23.13 -16.09 1.19
C ALA A 130 22.84 -17.36 2.01
N LEU A 131 21.59 -17.83 2.07
CA LEU A 131 21.22 -19.10 2.69
C LEU A 131 21.69 -20.32 1.88
N TYR A 132 21.68 -20.25 0.55
CA TYR A 132 22.22 -21.27 -0.34
C TYR A 132 23.75 -21.33 -0.30
N SER A 133 24.44 -20.18 -0.28
CA SER A 133 25.90 -20.05 -0.13
C SER A 133 26.37 -20.58 1.25
N ARG A 134 25.68 -20.22 2.34
CA ARG A 134 25.96 -20.78 3.68
C ARG A 134 25.69 -22.28 3.78
N ARG A 135 24.75 -22.84 3.00
CA ARG A 135 24.52 -24.30 2.94
C ARG A 135 25.55 -25.03 2.09
N ARG A 136 26.10 -24.43 1.02
CA ARG A 136 27.20 -25.02 0.24
C ARG A 136 28.50 -25.11 1.05
N HIS A 137 28.85 -24.06 1.80
CA HIS A 137 30.12 -24.03 2.55
C HIS A 137 30.16 -25.07 3.71
N LYS A 138 29.00 -25.46 4.25
CA LYS A 138 28.90 -26.55 5.25
C LYS A 138 28.89 -27.96 4.65
N ARG A 139 28.73 -28.11 3.33
CA ARG A 139 28.70 -29.40 2.63
C ARG A 139 30.02 -29.77 1.94
N GLY A 140 30.95 -28.83 1.76
CA GLY A 140 32.28 -29.07 1.18
C GLY A 140 33.40 -29.28 2.21
N GLN A 141 33.08 -29.50 3.49
CA GLN A 141 34.02 -29.79 4.57
C GLN A 141 33.76 -31.16 5.23
N LYS A 142 33.16 -32.10 4.48
CA LYS A 142 33.10 -33.51 4.84
C LYS A 142 33.76 -34.33 3.75
#